data_AF-A0A8J7ACT2-F1
#
_entry.id   AF-A0A8J7ACT2-F1
#
_cell.length_a   1.000
_cell.length_b   1.000
_cell.length_c   1.000
_cell.angle_alpha   90.00
_cell.angle_beta   90.00
_cell.angle_gamma   90.00
#
_symmetry.space_group_name_H-M   'P 1'
#
loop_
_entity.id
_entity.type
_entity.pdbx_description
1 polymer ?
#
loop_
_entity_poly.entity_id
_entity_poly.type
_entity_poly.pdbx_seq_one_letter_code
_entity_poly.pdbx_strand_id
1 'polypeptide(L)'
;MAIDGETQEQTFEPHSQLAAEFTYFSNCILQGEDLKPSGVEGLNDIRIIQALHQSVQQIKPIALDQMDHSRHPGPELITVQPPSPKTPKPVHAASPGDS
;
A
#
# COMPACT_ATOMS: atom_id res chain seq x y z
N MET A 1 -21.90 2.71 0.05
CA MET A 1 -22.20 3.99 -0.65
C MET A 1 -23.70 4.01 -0.89
N ALA A 2 -24.42 5.05 -0.45
CA ALA A 2 -25.86 5.12 -0.69
C ALA A 2 -26.10 5.71 -2.09
N ILE A 3 -26.70 4.92 -2.96
CA ILE A 3 -27.32 5.39 -4.20
C ILE A 3 -28.83 5.36 -3.96
N ASP A 4 -29.49 6.51 -4.14
CA ASP A 4 -30.95 6.67 -3.99
C ASP A 4 -31.54 6.45 -2.57
N GLY A 5 -30.73 6.66 -1.52
CA GLY A 5 -31.19 6.55 -0.12
C GLY A 5 -31.18 5.12 0.45
N GLU A 6 -30.85 4.13 -0.37
CA GLU A 6 -30.68 2.73 0.04
C GLU A 6 -29.23 2.46 0.48
N THR A 7 -29.04 1.80 1.62
CA THR A 7 -27.72 1.41 2.10
C THR A 7 -27.28 0.14 1.40
N GLN A 8 -26.26 0.25 0.54
CA GLN A 8 -25.56 -0.93 0.02
C GLN A 8 -24.42 -1.33 0.96
N GLU A 9 -24.52 -2.54 1.49
CA GLU A 9 -23.44 -3.23 2.17
C GLU A 9 -22.73 -4.17 1.19
N GLN A 10 -21.41 -4.13 1.20
CA GLN A 10 -20.56 -5.04 0.44
C GLN A 10 -19.50 -5.61 1.38
N THR A 11 -19.40 -6.94 1.41
CA THR A 11 -18.40 -7.65 2.20
C THR A 11 -17.25 -8.07 1.30
N PHE A 12 -16.03 -7.91 1.80
CA PHE A 12 -14.81 -8.34 1.11
C PHE A 12 -14.15 -9.46 1.92
N GLU A 13 -13.53 -10.40 1.22
CA GLU A 13 -12.75 -11.46 1.87
C GLU A 13 -11.56 -10.84 2.63
N PRO A 14 -11.22 -11.37 3.82
CA PRO A 14 -10.11 -10.84 4.60
C PRO A 14 -8.79 -11.10 3.86
N HIS A 15 -8.01 -10.03 3.66
CA HIS A 15 -6.72 -10.06 2.99
C HIS A 15 -5.66 -9.31 3.79
N SER A 16 -4.40 -9.78 3.75
CA SER A 16 -3.27 -9.05 4.33
C SER A 16 -2.63 -8.15 3.29
N GLN A 17 -2.88 -6.84 3.41
CA GLN A 17 -2.26 -5.83 2.55
C GLN A 17 -0.73 -5.82 2.74
N LEU A 18 -0.24 -5.89 3.98
CA LEU A 18 1.21 -5.90 4.24
C LEU A 18 1.91 -7.14 3.68
N ALA A 19 1.33 -8.33 3.82
CA ALA A 19 1.93 -9.54 3.25
C ALA A 19 1.96 -9.49 1.72
N ALA A 20 0.92 -8.93 1.10
CA ALA A 20 0.87 -8.71 -0.35
C ALA A 20 1.99 -7.76 -0.80
N GLU A 21 2.12 -6.61 -0.13
CA GLU A 21 3.17 -5.62 -0.43
C GLU A 21 4.58 -6.20 -0.23
N PHE A 22 4.85 -6.91 0.86
CA PHE A 22 6.17 -7.51 1.10
C PHE A 22 6.52 -8.59 0.07
N THR A 23 5.53 -9.38 -0.34
CA THR A 23 5.74 -10.40 -1.38
C THR A 23 6.06 -9.75 -2.71
N TYR A 24 5.27 -8.76 -3.11
CA TYR A 24 5.48 -7.99 -4.34
C TYR A 24 6.85 -7.32 -4.35
N PHE A 25 7.20 -6.61 -3.28
CA PHE A 25 8.49 -5.95 -3.12
C PHE A 25 9.66 -6.93 -3.23
N SER A 26 9.56 -8.08 -2.55
CA SER A 26 10.59 -9.11 -2.61
C SER A 26 10.75 -9.69 -4.01
N ASN A 27 9.65 -9.90 -4.74
CA ASN A 27 9.68 -10.39 -6.12
C ASN A 27 10.34 -9.40 -7.07
N CYS A 28 10.04 -8.10 -6.95
CA CYS A 28 10.71 -7.07 -7.75
C CYS A 28 12.22 -7.08 -7.54
N ILE A 29 12.70 -7.23 -6.30
CA ILE A 29 14.13 -7.38 -6.01
C ILE A 29 14.71 -8.63 -6.70
N LEU A 30 14.04 -9.77 -6.59
CA LEU A 30 14.53 -11.04 -7.15
C LEU A 30 14.56 -11.02 -8.69
N GLN A 31 13.62 -10.32 -9.32
CA GLN A 31 13.50 -10.22 -10.77
C GLN A 31 14.25 -9.03 -11.36
N GLY A 32 14.80 -8.14 -10.52
CA GLY A 32 15.45 -6.92 -10.96
C GLY A 32 14.49 -5.93 -11.63
N GLU A 33 13.22 -5.94 -11.21
CA GLU A 33 12.17 -5.07 -11.72
C GLU A 33 12.02 -3.81 -10.86
N ASP A 34 11.65 -2.70 -11.51
CA ASP A 34 11.33 -1.46 -10.81
C ASP A 34 10.02 -1.59 -10.01
N LEU A 35 10.04 -1.07 -8.79
CA LEU A 35 8.87 -1.00 -7.93
C LEU A 35 7.84 -0.01 -8.47
N LYS A 36 6.57 -0.43 -8.41
CA LYS A 36 5.41 0.44 -8.66
C LYS A 36 4.44 0.38 -7.48
N PRO A 37 4.02 1.53 -6.94
CA PRO A 37 4.48 2.88 -7.26
C PRO A 37 5.96 3.09 -6.91
N SER A 38 6.61 4.04 -7.59
CA SER A 38 8.00 4.39 -7.31
C SER A 38 8.10 5.29 -6.07
N GLY A 39 9.33 5.51 -5.59
CA GLY A 39 9.57 6.46 -4.49
C GLY A 39 9.15 7.91 -4.80
N VAL A 40 9.01 8.27 -6.08
CA VAL A 40 8.54 9.60 -6.49
C VAL A 40 7.08 9.83 -6.09
N GLU A 41 6.25 8.78 -6.13
CA GLU A 41 4.84 8.88 -5.68
C GLU A 41 4.77 9.22 -4.19
N GLY A 42 5.55 8.51 -3.36
CA GLY A 42 5.63 8.81 -1.93
C GLY A 42 6.15 10.22 -1.64
N LEU A 43 7.09 10.74 -2.44
CA LEU A 43 7.54 12.12 -2.33
C LEU A 43 6.42 13.12 -2.69
N ASN A 44 5.64 12.84 -3.73
CA ASN A 44 4.50 13.67 -4.12
C ASN A 44 3.46 13.73 -3.00
N ASP A 45 3.16 12.61 -2.33
CA ASP A 45 2.25 12.58 -1.17
C ASP A 45 2.74 13.52 -0.05
N ILE A 46 4.03 13.50 0.26
CA ILE A 46 4.61 14.41 1.26
C ILE A 46 4.51 15.88 0.82
N ARG A 47 4.75 16.19 -0.46
CA ARG A 47 4.60 17.56 -0.99
C ARG A 47 3.16 18.06 -0.86
N ILE A 48 2.19 17.20 -1.14
CA ILE A 48 0.75 17.50 -0.97
C ILE A 48 0.43 17.77 0.50
N ILE A 49 0.86 16.88 1.42
CA ILE A 49 0.65 17.06 2.86
C ILE A 49 1.23 18.40 3.32
N GLN A 50 2.45 18.73 2.93
CA GLN A 50 3.10 20.00 3.26
C GLN A 50 2.33 21.22 2.72
N ALA A 51 1.84 21.16 1.49
CA ALA A 51 1.03 22.22 0.89
C ALA A 51 -0.31 22.40 1.61
N LEU A 52 -0.94 21.32 2.09
CA LEU A 52 -2.15 21.42 2.92
C LEU A 52 -1.87 22.14 4.25
N HIS A 53 -0.76 21.80 4.92
CA HIS A 53 -0.33 22.50 6.14
C HIS A 53 -0.12 24.00 5.89
N GLN A 54 0.56 24.36 4.79
CA GLN A 54 0.78 25.75 4.41
C GLN A 54 -0.52 26.47 4.04
N SER A 55 -1.44 25.79 3.36
CA SER A 55 -2.74 26.32 2.95
C SER A 55 -3.59 26.72 4.15
N VAL A 56 -3.65 25.87 5.19
CA VAL A 56 -4.36 26.17 6.43
C VAL A 56 -3.77 27.39 7.14
N GLN A 57 -2.44 27.50 7.18
CA GLN A 57 -1.77 28.63 7.82
C GLN A 57 -1.99 29.95 7.08
N GLN A 58 -2.02 29.92 5.74
CA GLN A 58 -2.12 31.12 4.91
C GLN A 58 -3.55 31.45 4.47
N ILE A 59 -4.51 30.56 4.76
CA ILE A 59 -5.92 30.64 4.36
C ILE A 59 -6.04 30.89 2.84
N LYS A 60 -5.25 30.16 2.05
CA LYS A 60 -5.29 30.22 0.58
C LYS A 60 -4.75 28.94 -0.06
N PRO A 61 -5.17 28.61 -1.28
CA PRO A 61 -4.58 27.50 -2.03
C PRO A 61 -3.06 27.69 -2.22
N ILE A 62 -2.32 26.59 -2.08
CA ILE A 62 -0.89 26.52 -2.36
C ILE A 62 -0.69 25.78 -3.68
N ALA A 63 -0.09 26.46 -4.65
CA ALA A 63 0.26 25.84 -5.92
C ALA A 63 1.43 24.87 -5.73
N LEU A 64 1.32 23.69 -6.31
CA LEU A 64 2.41 22.72 -6.40
C LEU A 64 3.04 22.81 -7.80
N ASP A 65 4.35 22.65 -7.88
CA ASP A 65 5.03 22.44 -9.16
C ASP A 65 4.48 21.18 -9.83
N GLN A 66 4.71 21.04 -11.14
CA GLN A 66 4.36 19.82 -11.86
C GLN A 66 5.00 18.61 -11.16
N MET A 67 4.14 17.73 -10.67
CA MET A 67 4.53 16.45 -10.10
C MET A 67 4.71 15.45 -11.23
N ASP A 68 5.78 14.68 -11.18
CA ASP A 68 5.92 13.55 -12.09
C ASP A 68 4.85 12.53 -11.72
N HIS A 69 3.89 12.35 -12.62
CA HIS A 69 2.83 11.38 -12.49
C HIS A 69 3.22 10.13 -13.27
N SER A 70 4.16 9.35 -12.74
CA SER A 70 4.29 7.97 -13.18
C SER A 70 2.94 7.29 -12.94
N ARG A 71 2.31 6.79 -14.01
CA ARG A 71 0.96 6.20 -14.07
C ARG A 71 0.45 5.68 -12.72
N HIS A 72 -0.68 6.23 -12.26
CA HIS A 72 -1.30 5.86 -10.99
C HIS A 72 -1.46 4.33 -10.89
N PRO A 73 -1.25 3.73 -9.69
CA PRO A 73 -1.41 2.29 -9.48
C PRO A 73 -2.76 1.80 -10.02
N GLY A 74 -2.72 0.87 -10.98
CA GLY A 74 -3.91 0.28 -11.56
C GLY A 74 -4.28 -1.06 -10.91
N PRO A 75 -5.47 -1.62 -11.23
CA PRO A 75 -5.93 -2.90 -10.69
C PRO A 75 -4.97 -4.06 -10.94
N GLU A 76 -4.07 -3.94 -11.92
CA GLU A 76 -3.01 -4.90 -12.21
C GLU A 76 -2.04 -5.15 -11.05
N LEU A 77 -1.92 -4.21 -10.09
CA LEU A 77 -1.05 -4.36 -8.92
C LEU A 77 -1.74 -5.09 -7.74
N ILE A 78 -3.02 -5.42 -7.86
CA ILE A 78 -3.76 -6.09 -6.78
C ILE A 78 -3.20 -7.51 -6.58
N THR A 79 -2.54 -7.70 -5.44
CA THR A 79 -2.08 -9.02 -4.97
C THR A 79 -2.89 -9.43 -3.75
N VAL A 80 -3.44 -10.64 -3.77
CA VAL A 80 -4.23 -11.18 -2.65
C VAL A 80 -3.37 -12.14 -1.84
N GLN A 81 -3.13 -11.80 -0.56
CA GLN A 81 -2.51 -12.70 0.41
C GLN A 81 -3.50 -13.00 1.54
N PRO A 82 -3.63 -14.26 1.98
CA PRO A 82 -4.47 -14.60 3.13
C PRO A 82 -3.93 -13.94 4.41
N PRO A 83 -4.79 -13.67 5.40
CA PRO A 83 -4.42 -12.95 6.63
C PRO A 83 -3.51 -13.77 7.55
N SER A 84 -3.55 -15.10 7.45
CA SER A 84 -2.71 -16.00 8.25
C SER A 84 -1.65 -16.68 7.37
N PRO A 85 -0.35 -16.55 7.70
CA PRO A 85 0.65 -17.41 7.10
C PRO A 85 0.43 -18.83 7.61
N LYS A 86 0.49 -19.82 6.72
CA LYS A 86 0.64 -21.21 7.14
C LYS A 86 1.89 -21.29 7.99
N THR A 87 1.80 -21.87 9.19
CA THR A 87 2.94 -22.03 10.09
C THR A 87 4.06 -22.74 9.31
N PRO A 88 5.22 -22.10 9.10
CA PRO A 88 6.28 -22.73 8.35
C PRO A 88 6.73 -23.99 9.10
N LYS A 89 7.00 -25.07 8.36
CA LYS A 89 7.56 -26.27 8.97
C LYS A 89 8.92 -25.90 9.58
N PRO A 90 9.16 -26.15 10.88
CA PRO A 90 10.44 -25.87 11.49
C PRO A 90 11.55 -26.62 10.74
N VAL A 91 12.58 -25.89 10.32
CA VAL A 91 13.81 -26.48 9.78
C VAL A 91 14.88 -26.39 10.86
N HIS A 92 15.24 -27.52 11.45
CA HIS A 92 16.27 -27.64 12.49
C HIS A 92 16.07 -26.80 13.78
N ALA A 93 14.86 -26.28 14.04
CA ALA A 93 14.54 -25.61 15.30
C ALA A 93 13.87 -26.58 16.29
N ALA A 94 14.33 -26.59 17.54
CA ALA A 94 13.66 -27.27 18.64
C ALA A 94 12.34 -26.56 18.99
N SER A 95 11.39 -27.28 19.60
CA SER A 95 10.13 -26.67 20.01
C SER A 95 10.38 -25.69 21.18
N PRO A 96 9.73 -24.51 21.23
CA PRO A 96 9.83 -23.65 22.40
C PRO A 96 9.21 -24.39 23.59
N GLY A 97 10.05 -24.93 24.48
CA GLY A 97 9.63 -25.82 25.57
C GLY A 97 10.60 -26.97 25.82
N ASP A 98 11.49 -27.28 24.88
CA ASP A 98 12.58 -28.24 25.07
C ASP A 98 13.81 -27.52 25.68
N SER A 99 13.76 -27.16 26.96
CA SER A 99 14.91 -26.70 27.76
C SER A 99 14.82 -27.21 29.19
#